data_AF-A0A2P4NRA4-F1
#
_entry.id   AF-A0A2P4NRA4-F1
#
_cell.length_a   1.000
_cell.length_b   1.000
_cell.length_c   1.000
_cell.angle_alpha   90.00
_cell.angle_beta   90.00
_cell.angle_gamma   90.00
#
_symmetry.space_group_name_H-M   'P 1'
#
loop_
_entity.id
_entity.type
_entity.pdbx_description
1 polymer ?
#
loop_
_entity_poly.entity_id
_entity_poly.type
_entity_poly.pdbx_seq_one_letter_code
_entity_poly.pdbx_strand_id
1 'polypeptide(L)'
;MKVYLTDGTSFECGGYKALDSGGVVLTSDKKRKHVVGYVPADALVYVLPDDVAPGDSLAEEGDGDDAGEEGDDDEGRESDDAGDVPDAADDGDEHETGESETEGHDSRDPDQTTVEAEVDPDVAGVTTVADGETEHTHADLAARIDEVESRVDGLDGRVDAMTEQLATVVSAGGVGAEAAAEEARDPEDPRNIRGIGEAYANRLRAAGIDTVSALREASDEELAAAADVSARRVADWKRRAERYAEQQTADGDTEPESDVDTERDIETDAEADETTDDEATGDEMTDAE
;
A
#
# COMPACT_ATOMS: atom_id res chain seq x y z
N MET A 1 -4.23 -10.94 14.56
CA MET A 1 -3.76 -9.56 14.74
C MET A 1 -4.96 -8.67 14.54
N LYS A 2 -5.11 -7.58 15.31
CA LYS A 2 -6.35 -6.79 15.29
C LYS A 2 -6.08 -5.33 14.92
N VAL A 3 -6.82 -4.81 13.95
CA VAL A 3 -6.72 -3.43 13.46
C VAL A 3 -7.91 -2.64 13.99
N TYR A 4 -7.65 -1.47 14.56
CA TYR A 4 -8.67 -0.59 15.11
C TYR A 4 -8.77 0.70 14.31
N LEU A 5 -10.00 1.05 13.92
CA LEU A 5 -10.30 2.24 13.13
C LEU A 5 -10.89 3.37 13.97
N THR A 6 -10.88 4.58 13.42
CA THR A 6 -11.35 5.81 14.09
C THR A 6 -12.85 5.82 14.35
N ASP A 7 -13.63 5.03 13.59
CA ASP A 7 -15.07 4.84 13.78
C ASP A 7 -15.40 3.84 14.91
N GLY A 8 -14.38 3.26 15.54
CA GLY A 8 -14.52 2.23 16.57
C GLY A 8 -14.64 0.80 16.01
N THR A 9 -14.66 0.63 14.68
CA THR A 9 -14.69 -0.69 14.04
C THR A 9 -13.33 -1.37 14.22
N SER A 10 -13.35 -2.71 14.40
CA SER A 10 -12.13 -3.49 14.49
C SER A 10 -12.17 -4.71 13.58
N PHE A 11 -11.03 -5.05 12.98
CA PHE A 11 -10.88 -6.16 12.04
C PHE A 11 -9.79 -7.11 12.49
N GLU A 12 -10.06 -8.41 12.43
CA GLU A 12 -9.04 -9.44 12.59
C GLU A 12 -8.40 -9.74 11.24
N CYS A 13 -7.07 -9.63 11.18
CA CYS A 13 -6.29 -9.96 9.99
C CYS A 13 -5.11 -10.86 10.36
N GLY A 14 -4.64 -11.68 9.42
CA GLY A 14 -3.44 -12.49 9.60
C GLY A 14 -2.15 -11.72 9.32
N GLY A 15 -2.22 -10.60 8.60
CA GLY A 15 -1.07 -9.72 8.36
C GLY A 15 -1.46 -8.37 7.77
N TYR A 16 -0.49 -7.47 7.68
CA TYR A 16 -0.66 -6.19 7.01
C TYR A 16 0.61 -5.76 6.27
N LYS A 17 0.44 -4.85 5.31
CA LYS A 17 1.53 -4.12 4.64
C LYS A 17 1.20 -2.64 4.63
N ALA A 18 2.04 -1.84 5.29
CA ALA A 18 1.98 -0.38 5.17
C ALA A 18 2.41 0.03 3.77
N LEU A 19 1.68 0.96 3.17
CA LEU A 19 2.01 1.59 1.90
C LEU A 19 2.69 2.93 2.15
N ASP A 20 3.55 3.36 1.23
CA ASP A 20 4.18 4.68 1.28
C ASP A 20 3.16 5.82 1.14
N SER A 21 1.94 5.52 0.63
CA SER A 21 0.80 6.45 0.62
C SER A 21 0.17 6.69 1.99
N GLY A 22 0.67 6.05 3.04
CA GLY A 22 0.21 6.20 4.43
C GLY A 22 -0.91 5.25 4.84
N GLY A 23 -1.56 4.57 3.88
CA GLY A 23 -2.56 3.55 4.19
C GLY A 23 -1.95 2.16 4.48
N VAL A 24 -2.81 1.23 4.87
CA VAL A 24 -2.43 -0.15 5.21
C VAL A 24 -3.30 -1.14 4.44
N VAL A 25 -2.66 -2.10 3.76
CA VAL A 25 -3.34 -3.24 3.14
C VAL A 25 -3.40 -4.39 4.14
N LEU A 26 -4.60 -4.92 4.36
CA LEU A 26 -4.87 -6.05 5.25
C LEU A 26 -4.85 -7.35 4.47
N THR A 27 -4.25 -8.40 5.06
CA THR A 27 -4.21 -9.74 4.48
C THR A 27 -4.74 -10.79 5.43
N SER A 28 -5.46 -11.78 4.92
CA SER A 28 -6.04 -12.87 5.72
C SER A 28 -4.97 -13.75 6.33
N ASP A 29 -3.86 -13.92 5.60
CA ASP A 29 -2.77 -14.82 5.96
C ASP A 29 -1.51 -14.07 6.35
N LYS A 30 -0.72 -14.68 7.24
CA LYS A 30 0.63 -14.20 7.61
C LYS A 30 1.58 -14.10 6.40
N LYS A 31 1.38 -14.96 5.40
CA LYS A 31 2.17 -14.97 4.14
C LYS A 31 1.74 -13.89 3.13
N ARG A 32 0.74 -13.04 3.47
CA ARG A 32 0.26 -11.94 2.62
C ARG A 32 -0.22 -12.35 1.23
N LYS A 33 -0.69 -13.59 1.07
CA LYS A 33 -1.14 -14.13 -0.23
C LYS A 33 -2.53 -13.66 -0.62
N HIS A 34 -3.39 -13.41 0.37
CA HIS A 34 -4.77 -12.97 0.14
C HIS A 34 -5.03 -11.62 0.78
N VAL A 35 -5.32 -10.61 -0.05
CA VAL A 35 -5.72 -9.27 0.40
C VAL A 35 -7.21 -9.29 0.75
N VAL A 36 -7.55 -8.83 1.95
CA VAL A 36 -8.94 -8.72 2.45
C VAL A 36 -9.47 -7.30 2.46
N GLY A 37 -8.59 -6.29 2.50
CA GLY A 37 -9.04 -4.91 2.51
C GLY A 37 -7.91 -3.90 2.54
N TYR A 38 -8.30 -2.63 2.45
CA TYR A 38 -7.43 -1.48 2.54
C TYR A 38 -7.99 -0.49 3.56
N VAL A 39 -7.11 0.04 4.40
CA VAL A 39 -7.43 1.05 5.42
C VAL A 39 -6.63 2.31 5.10
N PRO A 40 -7.27 3.45 4.84
CA PRO A 40 -6.56 4.71 4.63
C PRO A 40 -5.92 5.24 5.92
N ALA A 41 -4.91 6.08 5.78
CA ALA A 41 -4.09 6.58 6.90
C ALA A 41 -4.92 7.31 7.97
N ASP A 42 -5.90 8.10 7.52
CA ASP A 42 -6.77 8.92 8.37
C ASP A 42 -7.79 8.09 9.16
N ALA A 43 -8.09 6.86 8.72
CA ALA A 43 -9.00 5.96 9.41
C ALA A 43 -8.29 5.00 10.38
N LEU A 44 -6.95 4.87 10.30
CA LEU A 44 -6.18 3.93 11.11
C LEU A 44 -5.80 4.55 12.46
N VAL A 45 -6.22 3.91 13.57
CA VAL A 45 -5.79 4.34 14.92
C VAL A 45 -4.55 3.57 15.35
N TYR A 46 -4.63 2.24 15.41
CA TYR A 46 -3.50 1.37 15.75
C TYR A 46 -3.72 -0.08 15.30
N VAL A 47 -2.62 -0.83 15.22
CA VAL A 47 -2.59 -2.27 14.91
C VAL A 47 -2.00 -3.01 16.11
N LEU A 48 -2.75 -3.96 16.67
CA LEU A 48 -2.34 -4.75 17.84
C LEU A 48 -1.90 -6.16 17.40
N PRO A 49 -0.65 -6.58 17.64
CA PRO A 49 -0.18 -7.96 17.42
C PRO A 49 -0.99 -8.96 18.26
N ASP A 50 -1.13 -10.21 17.80
CA ASP A 50 -1.81 -11.26 18.58
C ASP A 50 -1.10 -11.58 19.91
N ASP A 51 0.21 -11.34 19.97
CA ASP A 51 1.02 -11.64 21.15
C ASP A 51 0.79 -10.66 22.31
N VAL A 52 0.01 -9.60 22.10
CA VAL A 52 -0.36 -8.64 23.14
C VAL A 52 -1.70 -9.07 23.75
N ALA A 53 -1.66 -9.88 24.79
CA ALA A 53 -2.84 -10.22 25.57
C ALA A 53 -3.47 -8.92 26.13
N PRO A 54 -4.80 -8.71 26.01
CA PRO A 54 -5.48 -7.47 26.40
C PRO A 54 -5.58 -7.23 27.93
N GLY A 55 -4.59 -7.67 28.71
CA GLY A 55 -4.61 -7.64 30.18
C GLY A 55 -3.33 -7.15 30.87
N ASP A 56 -2.25 -6.83 30.15
CA ASP A 56 -1.01 -6.29 30.74
C ASP A 56 -0.96 -4.76 30.69
N SER A 57 -2.10 -4.13 30.94
CA SER A 57 -2.18 -2.69 31.14
C SER A 57 -1.52 -2.34 32.46
N LEU A 58 -0.22 -2.01 32.43
CA LEU A 58 0.44 -1.02 33.29
C LEU A 58 -0.13 -0.95 34.72
N ALA A 59 -0.19 -2.09 35.41
CA ALA A 59 -0.41 -2.09 36.84
C ALA A 59 0.90 -1.61 37.46
N GLU A 60 0.92 -0.32 37.82
CA GLU A 60 1.82 0.35 38.76
C GLU A 60 2.91 -0.54 39.39
N GLU A 61 4.07 -0.61 38.75
CA GLU A 61 5.33 -0.88 39.43
C GLU A 61 5.93 0.51 39.71
N GLY A 62 5.82 1.07 40.91
CA GLY A 62 6.34 0.46 42.13
C GLY A 62 7.73 1.06 42.34
N ASP A 63 7.77 2.20 43.02
CA ASP A 63 8.94 2.92 43.51
C ASP A 63 10.00 1.92 44.03
N GLY A 64 11.07 1.72 43.26
CA GLY A 64 12.15 0.78 43.54
C GLY A 64 13.48 1.52 43.54
N ASP A 65 13.75 2.15 44.67
CA ASP A 65 15.05 2.63 45.15
C ASP A 65 16.12 1.54 44.94
N ASP A 66 16.99 1.68 43.94
CA ASP A 66 18.20 0.85 43.82
C ASP A 66 19.41 1.77 43.69
N ALA A 67 19.96 2.05 44.87
CA ALA A 67 21.20 2.75 45.07
C ALA A 67 22.38 1.79 44.86
N GLY A 68 23.07 1.96 43.74
CA GLY A 68 24.53 1.86 43.66
C GLY A 68 25.14 0.46 43.55
N GLU A 69 25.82 0.22 42.43
CA GLU A 69 27.07 -0.52 42.46
C GLU A 69 28.00 0.02 41.37
N GLU A 70 29.09 0.65 41.81
CA GLU A 70 30.24 1.01 40.97
C GLU A 70 31.20 -0.19 40.87
N GLY A 71 31.91 -0.25 39.75
CA GLY A 71 33.12 -1.06 39.56
C GLY A 71 32.88 -2.30 38.70
N ASP A 72 33.80 -2.79 37.89
CA ASP A 72 35.17 -2.41 37.54
C ASP A 72 35.46 -3.28 36.30
N ASP A 73 36.31 -2.77 35.41
CA ASP A 73 37.29 -3.45 34.57
C ASP A 73 37.11 -4.97 34.27
N ASP A 74 36.95 -5.32 32.98
CA ASP A 74 37.56 -6.55 32.44
C ASP A 74 37.97 -6.34 30.97
N GLU A 75 39.25 -6.05 30.82
CA GLU A 75 40.00 -6.05 29.58
C GLU A 75 40.26 -7.49 29.12
N GLY A 76 40.14 -7.74 27.82
CA GLY A 76 40.86 -8.85 27.17
C GLY A 76 40.06 -10.11 26.93
N ARG A 77 39.42 -10.18 25.76
CA ARG A 77 39.16 -11.46 25.12
C ARG A 77 39.64 -11.45 23.68
N GLU A 78 40.94 -11.70 23.57
CA GLU A 78 41.58 -12.22 22.38
C GLU A 78 41.01 -13.63 22.16
N SER A 79 40.42 -13.87 20.99
CA SER A 79 40.07 -15.22 20.55
C SER A 79 40.25 -15.25 19.05
N ASP A 80 41.45 -15.64 18.65
CA ASP A 80 41.69 -16.35 17.40
C ASP A 80 40.72 -17.54 17.34
N ASP A 81 39.84 -17.58 16.35
CA ASP A 81 39.20 -18.83 15.94
C ASP A 81 39.13 -18.88 14.42
N ALA A 82 40.08 -19.65 13.87
CA ALA A 82 40.03 -20.16 12.52
C ALA A 82 39.19 -21.44 12.52
N GLY A 83 38.00 -21.39 11.92
CA GLY A 83 37.18 -22.55 11.56
C GLY A 83 36.35 -22.17 10.34
N ASP A 84 36.68 -22.65 9.14
CA ASP A 84 36.33 -23.99 8.63
C ASP A 84 34.81 -24.18 8.47
N VAL A 85 34.35 -23.88 7.24
CA VAL A 85 33.25 -24.47 6.43
C VAL A 85 32.26 -25.44 7.10
N PRO A 86 30.95 -25.37 6.78
CA PRO A 86 30.50 -26.07 5.56
C PRO A 86 29.40 -25.39 4.72
N ASP A 87 29.57 -25.63 3.43
CA ASP A 87 28.55 -25.72 2.40
C ASP A 87 27.40 -26.65 2.86
N ALA A 88 26.18 -26.12 2.89
CA ALA A 88 24.98 -26.91 3.09
C ALA A 88 23.94 -26.46 2.05
N ALA A 89 23.88 -27.23 0.97
CA ALA A 89 22.65 -27.48 0.26
C ALA A 89 21.60 -27.92 1.29
N ASP A 90 20.48 -27.20 1.37
CA ASP A 90 19.32 -27.63 2.15
C ASP A 90 18.17 -27.88 1.18
N ASP A 91 17.78 -29.15 1.18
CA ASP A 91 16.90 -29.87 0.29
C ASP A 91 15.48 -29.29 0.20
N GLY A 92 14.88 -29.50 -0.97
CA GLY A 92 13.45 -29.31 -1.18
C GLY A 92 12.65 -30.22 -0.27
N ASP A 93 11.72 -29.62 0.48
CA ASP A 93 10.72 -30.34 1.23
C ASP A 93 9.35 -30.12 0.55
N GLU A 94 9.01 -31.13 -0.24
CA GLU A 94 7.74 -31.34 -0.89
C GLU A 94 6.78 -32.05 0.07
N HIS A 95 5.97 -31.27 0.77
CA HIS A 95 4.79 -31.81 1.47
C HIS A 95 3.50 -31.48 0.72
N GLU A 96 3.16 -32.42 -0.17
CA GLU A 96 1.77 -32.78 -0.45
C GLU A 96 1.07 -33.31 0.81
N THR A 97 -0.26 -33.23 0.77
CA THR A 97 -1.28 -33.85 1.62
C THR A 97 -1.93 -32.96 2.69
N GLY A 98 -3.24 -32.83 2.56
CA GLY A 98 -4.09 -32.18 3.54
C GLY A 98 -5.49 -31.89 3.01
N GLU A 99 -6.13 -32.90 2.42
CA GLU A 99 -7.57 -32.92 2.17
C GLU A 99 -8.27 -32.68 3.52
N SER A 100 -8.83 -31.49 3.72
CA SER A 100 -9.61 -31.17 4.92
C SER A 100 -11.08 -31.21 4.54
N GLU A 101 -11.68 -32.35 4.87
CA GLU A 101 -13.10 -32.61 4.88
C GLU A 101 -13.80 -31.54 5.74
N THR A 102 -14.63 -30.71 5.11
CA THR A 102 -15.52 -29.78 5.82
C THR A 102 -16.70 -30.58 6.37
N GLU A 103 -16.50 -31.26 7.49
CA GLU A 103 -17.58 -31.82 8.27
C GLU A 103 -18.39 -30.70 8.95
N GLY A 104 -19.69 -30.93 9.02
CA GLY A 104 -20.72 -29.93 9.27
C GLY A 104 -20.52 -29.11 10.54
N HIS A 105 -20.57 -27.80 10.39
CA HIS A 105 -20.74 -26.91 11.53
C HIS A 105 -22.22 -26.86 11.91
N ASP A 106 -22.44 -27.32 13.13
CA ASP A 106 -23.65 -27.35 13.91
C ASP A 106 -24.45 -26.04 13.78
N SER A 107 -25.75 -26.18 13.57
CA SER A 107 -26.73 -25.09 13.57
C SER A 107 -26.78 -24.45 14.95
N ARG A 108 -25.87 -23.50 15.19
CA ARG A 108 -25.89 -22.69 16.41
C ARG A 108 -26.98 -21.64 16.24
N ASP A 109 -28.12 -21.95 16.86
CA ASP A 109 -29.23 -21.05 17.16
C ASP A 109 -28.71 -19.64 17.47
N PRO A 110 -29.00 -18.62 16.64
CA PRO A 110 -28.74 -17.25 17.04
C PRO A 110 -29.81 -16.89 18.05
N ASP A 111 -29.46 -16.98 19.34
CA ASP A 111 -30.09 -16.20 20.39
C ASP A 111 -30.12 -14.75 19.90
N GLN A 112 -31.30 -14.33 19.45
CA GLN A 112 -31.60 -12.95 19.11
C GLN A 112 -31.48 -12.15 20.40
N THR A 113 -30.27 -11.64 20.62
CA THR A 113 -30.06 -10.56 21.57
C THR A 113 -30.74 -9.34 20.97
N THR A 114 -32.02 -9.17 21.32
CA THR A 114 -32.73 -7.90 21.17
C THR A 114 -32.02 -6.90 22.05
N VAL A 115 -30.99 -6.26 21.49
CA VAL A 115 -30.37 -5.10 22.10
C VAL A 115 -31.38 -3.98 21.86
N GLU A 116 -32.19 -3.70 22.88
CA GLU A 116 -32.98 -2.47 22.95
C GLU A 116 -31.99 -1.32 23.12
N ALA A 117 -31.37 -0.91 22.00
CA ALA A 117 -30.68 0.36 21.93
C ALA A 117 -31.77 1.43 22.03
N GLU A 118 -31.95 1.98 23.23
CA GLU A 118 -32.58 3.29 23.43
C GLU A 118 -31.78 4.31 22.61
N VAL A 119 -32.18 4.47 21.33
CA VAL A 119 -31.71 5.54 20.48
C VAL A 119 -32.36 6.80 21.03
N ASP A 120 -31.54 7.61 21.68
CA ASP A 120 -31.90 8.93 22.19
C ASP A 120 -32.51 9.75 21.02
N PRO A 121 -33.80 10.14 21.09
CA PRO A 121 -34.50 10.75 19.95
C PRO A 121 -34.07 12.21 19.69
N ASP A 122 -33.15 12.76 20.48
CA ASP A 122 -32.73 14.17 20.41
C ASP A 122 -31.50 14.43 19.52
N VAL A 123 -31.22 13.55 18.55
CA VAL A 123 -30.21 13.85 17.52
C VAL A 123 -30.79 14.88 16.56
N ALA A 124 -30.51 16.16 16.85
CA ALA A 124 -30.90 17.30 16.03
C ALA A 124 -30.41 17.13 14.57
N GLY A 125 -31.30 16.65 13.71
CA GLY A 125 -31.02 16.39 12.29
C GLY A 125 -31.75 15.19 11.72
N VAL A 126 -32.21 14.24 12.54
CA VAL A 126 -33.06 13.13 12.09
C VAL A 126 -34.51 13.61 12.10
N THR A 127 -35.00 14.01 10.93
CA THR A 127 -36.43 14.24 10.74
C THR A 127 -37.13 12.89 10.88
N THR A 128 -37.84 12.69 11.99
CA THR A 128 -38.75 11.56 12.17
C THR A 128 -39.77 11.60 11.04
N VAL A 129 -39.66 10.66 10.10
CA VAL A 129 -40.68 10.47 9.08
C VAL A 129 -41.90 10.01 9.84
N ALA A 130 -42.92 10.86 9.93
CA ALA A 130 -44.17 10.50 10.56
C ALA A 130 -44.69 9.24 9.86
N ASP A 131 -44.73 8.14 10.62
CA ASP A 131 -45.26 6.83 10.23
C ASP A 131 -46.78 6.98 10.07
N GLY A 132 -47.20 7.67 9.03
CA GLY A 132 -48.55 7.66 8.54
C GLY A 132 -48.65 6.49 7.58
N GLU A 133 -49.51 5.53 7.91
CA GLU A 133 -49.95 4.45 7.02
C GLU A 133 -50.69 5.07 5.81
N THR A 134 -49.97 5.75 4.93
CA THR A 134 -50.49 6.16 3.63
C THR A 134 -50.43 4.94 2.75
N GLU A 135 -51.58 4.29 2.53
CA GLU A 135 -51.75 3.30 1.48
C GLU A 135 -51.39 3.96 0.14
N HIS A 136 -50.13 3.83 -0.28
CA HIS A 136 -49.67 4.34 -1.55
C HIS A 136 -50.38 3.55 -2.65
N THR A 137 -51.31 4.21 -3.33
CA THR A 137 -51.94 3.62 -4.50
C THR A 137 -50.87 3.34 -5.56
N HIS A 138 -51.12 2.38 -6.45
CA HIS A 138 -50.21 2.08 -7.56
C HIS A 138 -49.87 3.33 -8.42
N ALA A 139 -50.78 4.30 -8.48
CA ALA A 139 -50.56 5.57 -9.17
C ALA A 139 -49.52 6.46 -8.45
N ASP A 140 -49.49 6.43 -7.12
CA ASP A 140 -48.51 7.17 -6.31
C ASP A 140 -47.11 6.57 -6.47
N LEU A 141 -47.02 5.23 -6.51
CA LEU A 141 -45.77 4.53 -6.78
C LEU A 141 -45.24 4.84 -8.19
N ALA A 142 -46.11 4.86 -9.21
CA ALA A 142 -45.72 5.22 -10.56
C ALA A 142 -45.16 6.65 -10.64
N ALA A 143 -45.84 7.62 -10.02
CA ALA A 143 -45.38 9.01 -9.98
C ALA A 143 -44.02 9.17 -9.26
N ARG A 144 -43.78 8.40 -8.19
CA ARG A 144 -42.48 8.39 -7.50
C ARG A 144 -41.38 7.76 -8.34
N ILE A 145 -41.69 6.76 -9.17
CA ILE A 145 -40.72 6.15 -10.08
C ILE A 145 -40.30 7.18 -11.14
N ASP A 146 -41.26 7.86 -11.77
CA ASP A 146 -40.97 8.91 -12.77
C ASP A 146 -40.08 10.03 -12.18
N GLU A 147 -40.33 10.43 -10.92
CA GLU A 147 -39.51 11.43 -10.22
C GLU A 147 -38.08 10.92 -9.93
N VAL A 148 -37.94 9.65 -9.54
CA VAL A 148 -36.63 9.04 -9.31
C VAL A 148 -35.85 8.92 -10.62
N GLU A 149 -36.50 8.50 -11.71
CA GLU A 149 -35.86 8.40 -13.03
C GLU A 149 -35.36 9.77 -13.51
N SER A 150 -36.19 10.81 -13.40
CA SER A 150 -35.78 12.17 -13.75
C SER A 150 -34.59 12.66 -12.90
N ARG A 151 -34.52 12.25 -11.62
CA ARG A 151 -33.39 12.59 -10.74
C ARG A 151 -32.12 11.83 -11.09
N VAL A 152 -32.24 10.59 -11.58
CA VAL A 152 -31.12 9.77 -12.05
C VAL A 152 -30.57 10.30 -13.37
N ASP A 153 -31.42 10.70 -14.32
CA ASP A 153 -30.97 11.35 -15.56
C ASP A 153 -30.21 12.65 -15.28
N GLY A 154 -30.63 13.42 -14.27
CA GLY A 154 -29.92 14.61 -13.82
C GLY A 154 -28.61 14.32 -13.04
N LEU A 155 -28.37 13.10 -12.58
CA LEU A 155 -27.10 12.67 -12.00
C LEU A 155 -26.07 12.37 -13.09
N ASP A 156 -26.47 11.69 -14.16
CA ASP A 156 -25.60 11.30 -15.26
C ASP A 156 -24.91 12.53 -15.89
N GLY A 157 -25.69 13.56 -16.23
CA GLY A 157 -25.15 14.81 -16.76
C GLY A 157 -24.24 15.58 -15.79
N ARG A 158 -24.40 15.40 -14.46
CA ARG A 158 -23.47 15.99 -13.47
C ARG A 158 -22.16 15.22 -13.38
N VAL A 159 -22.21 13.89 -13.53
CA VAL A 159 -21.02 13.04 -13.54
C VAL A 159 -20.18 13.34 -14.78
N ASP A 160 -20.81 13.53 -15.95
CA ASP A 160 -20.11 13.96 -17.15
C ASP A 160 -19.42 15.32 -16.96
N ALA A 161 -20.15 16.31 -16.43
CA ALA A 161 -19.58 17.62 -16.13
C ALA A 161 -18.43 17.56 -15.10
N MET A 162 -18.53 16.70 -14.09
CA MET A 162 -17.47 16.48 -13.12
C MET A 162 -16.24 15.80 -13.76
N THR A 163 -16.48 14.88 -14.68
CA THR A 163 -15.41 14.19 -15.43
C THR A 163 -14.66 15.17 -16.33
N GLU A 164 -15.36 16.07 -17.03
CA GLU A 164 -14.73 17.14 -17.81
C GLU A 164 -13.95 18.13 -16.93
N GLN A 165 -14.47 18.46 -15.74
CA GLN A 165 -13.75 19.29 -14.77
C GLN A 165 -12.49 18.60 -14.25
N LEU A 166 -12.55 17.31 -13.95
CA LEU A 166 -11.38 16.52 -13.53
C LEU A 166 -10.35 16.42 -14.66
N ALA A 167 -10.77 16.18 -15.90
CA ALA A 167 -9.87 16.17 -17.06
C ALA A 167 -9.17 17.53 -17.23
N THR A 168 -9.89 18.64 -17.01
CA THR A 168 -9.32 19.99 -17.04
C THR A 168 -8.35 20.23 -15.89
N VAL A 169 -8.69 19.82 -14.65
CA VAL A 169 -7.81 19.96 -13.49
C VAL A 169 -6.57 19.09 -13.63
N VAL A 170 -6.68 17.88 -14.17
CA VAL A 170 -5.53 17.00 -14.45
C VAL A 170 -4.65 17.60 -15.55
N SER A 171 -5.25 18.19 -16.59
CA SER A 171 -4.50 18.86 -17.67
C SER A 171 -3.86 20.18 -17.24
N ALA A 172 -4.50 20.94 -16.34
CA ALA A 172 -3.99 22.21 -15.82
C ALA A 172 -3.10 22.06 -14.58
N GLY A 173 -3.21 20.92 -13.88
CA GLY A 173 -2.63 20.64 -12.57
C GLY A 173 -1.47 19.65 -12.58
N GLY A 174 -0.65 19.64 -13.64
CA GLY A 174 0.78 19.30 -13.54
C GLY A 174 1.18 17.90 -13.06
N VAL A 175 0.26 16.95 -12.85
CA VAL A 175 0.63 15.56 -12.51
C VAL A 175 1.22 14.79 -13.70
N GLY A 176 1.13 15.35 -14.92
CA GLY A 176 1.82 14.85 -16.12
C GLY A 176 3.24 15.38 -16.34
N ALA A 177 3.74 16.31 -15.51
CA ALA A 177 5.11 16.79 -15.60
C ALA A 177 6.12 15.95 -14.79
N GLU A 178 5.66 15.10 -13.87
CA GLU A 178 6.54 14.23 -13.06
C GLU A 178 6.90 12.91 -13.76
N ALA A 179 6.14 12.46 -14.76
CA ALA A 179 6.47 11.26 -15.55
C ALA A 179 7.38 11.56 -16.76
N ALA A 180 7.40 12.81 -17.25
CA ALA A 180 8.31 13.24 -18.31
C ALA A 180 9.61 13.85 -17.78
N ALA A 181 9.63 14.36 -16.53
CA ALA A 181 10.88 14.67 -15.80
C ALA A 181 11.50 13.43 -15.12
N GLU A 182 11.01 12.25 -15.47
CA GLU A 182 11.71 10.98 -15.34
C GLU A 182 12.62 10.71 -16.56
N GLU A 183 12.74 11.66 -17.51
CA GLU A 183 13.91 11.74 -18.40
C GLU A 183 15.14 12.06 -17.56
N ALA A 184 15.90 11.02 -17.21
CA ALA A 184 17.24 11.04 -16.67
C ALA A 184 17.45 12.12 -15.59
N ARG A 185 16.83 11.94 -14.42
CA ARG A 185 17.33 12.60 -13.21
C ARG A 185 18.85 12.40 -13.20
N ASP A 186 19.58 13.51 -13.18
CA ASP A 186 21.03 13.47 -13.23
C ASP A 186 21.49 12.47 -12.15
N PRO A 187 22.28 11.44 -12.50
CA PRO A 187 22.71 10.46 -11.52
C PRO A 187 23.42 11.12 -10.34
N GLU A 188 24.09 12.26 -10.57
CA GLU A 188 24.74 13.01 -9.51
C GLU A 188 23.76 13.87 -8.70
N ASP A 189 22.46 13.86 -8.93
CA ASP A 189 21.51 14.64 -8.12
C ASP A 189 21.39 14.06 -6.68
N PRO A 190 21.62 14.84 -5.61
CA PRO A 190 21.49 14.39 -4.23
C PRO A 190 20.07 13.90 -3.89
N ARG A 191 19.04 14.26 -4.66
CA ARG A 191 17.66 13.72 -4.51
C ARG A 191 17.55 12.22 -4.80
N ASN A 192 18.52 11.63 -5.50
CA ASN A 192 18.58 10.18 -5.73
C ASN A 192 18.84 9.39 -4.43
N ILE A 193 19.35 10.06 -3.39
CA ILE A 193 19.61 9.44 -2.09
C ILE A 193 18.35 9.41 -1.24
N ARG A 194 17.90 8.20 -0.87
CA ARG A 194 16.72 8.02 -0.01
C ARG A 194 16.83 8.83 1.28
N GLY A 195 15.85 9.70 1.50
CA GLY A 195 15.77 10.60 2.64
C GLY A 195 16.21 12.03 2.37
N ILE A 196 16.71 12.33 1.16
CA ILE A 196 16.99 13.70 0.70
C ILE A 196 15.86 14.12 -0.25
N GLY A 197 14.86 14.80 0.28
CA GLY A 197 13.82 15.43 -0.54
C GLY A 197 14.24 16.77 -1.13
N GLU A 198 13.39 17.34 -1.99
CA GLU A 198 13.56 18.65 -2.64
C GLU A 198 14.04 19.76 -1.69
N ALA A 199 13.42 19.85 -0.49
CA ALA A 199 13.74 20.86 0.51
C ALA A 199 15.16 20.74 1.09
N TYR A 200 15.68 19.51 1.22
CA TYR A 200 17.05 19.30 1.68
C TYR A 200 18.05 19.51 0.54
N ALA A 201 17.74 19.01 -0.65
CA ALA A 201 18.57 19.22 -1.85
C ALA A 201 18.77 20.71 -2.16
N ASN A 202 17.72 21.53 -2.05
CA ASN A 202 17.82 22.97 -2.25
C ASN A 202 18.74 23.67 -1.22
N ARG A 203 18.72 23.21 0.05
CA ARG A 203 19.60 23.74 1.09
C ARG A 203 21.06 23.34 0.86
N LEU A 204 21.30 22.09 0.49
CA LEU A 204 22.63 21.59 0.14
C LEU A 204 23.20 22.33 -1.09
N ARG A 205 22.39 22.53 -2.13
CA ARG A 205 22.77 23.32 -3.31
C ARG A 205 23.08 24.78 -2.96
N ALA A 206 22.33 25.39 -2.05
CA ALA A 206 22.62 26.74 -1.56
C ALA A 206 23.97 26.83 -0.82
N ALA A 207 24.45 25.72 -0.24
CA ALA A 207 25.78 25.59 0.35
C ALA A 207 26.87 25.18 -0.65
N GLY A 208 26.54 24.96 -1.94
CA GLY A 208 27.47 24.51 -2.97
C GLY A 208 27.67 22.99 -3.03
N ILE A 209 26.77 22.22 -2.40
CA ILE A 209 26.78 20.76 -2.39
C ILE A 209 25.62 20.27 -3.25
N ASP A 210 25.80 20.36 -4.56
CA ASP A 210 24.76 20.07 -5.54
C ASP A 210 24.88 18.70 -6.22
N THR A 211 25.94 17.94 -5.91
CA THR A 211 26.17 16.59 -6.47
C THR A 211 26.32 15.50 -5.39
N VAL A 212 26.03 14.24 -5.74
CA VAL A 212 26.27 13.06 -4.88
C VAL A 212 27.76 12.91 -4.56
N SER A 213 28.65 13.20 -5.51
CA SER A 213 30.10 13.23 -5.27
C SER A 213 30.48 14.30 -4.23
N ALA A 214 29.98 15.54 -4.35
CA ALA A 214 30.22 16.59 -3.37
C ALA A 214 29.65 16.23 -1.99
N LEU A 215 28.50 15.56 -1.94
CA LEU A 215 27.90 15.06 -0.71
C LEU A 215 28.79 14.04 0.03
N ARG A 216 29.52 13.19 -0.70
CA ARG A 216 30.45 12.21 -0.12
C ARG A 216 31.73 12.86 0.42
N GLU A 217 32.26 13.83 -0.31
CA GLU A 217 33.51 14.53 0.04
C GLU A 217 33.33 15.55 1.17
N ALA A 218 32.14 16.15 1.31
CA ALA A 218 31.85 17.13 2.35
C ALA A 218 31.96 16.54 3.76
N SER A 219 32.34 17.40 4.71
CA SER A 219 32.43 17.05 6.14
C SER A 219 31.04 16.87 6.76
N ASP A 220 30.95 16.01 7.79
CA ASP A 220 29.68 15.72 8.44
C ASP A 220 29.11 16.98 9.14
N GLU A 221 30.00 17.83 9.68
CA GLU A 221 29.65 19.10 10.31
C GLU A 221 29.09 20.12 9.31
N GLU A 222 29.70 20.22 8.13
CA GLU A 222 29.26 21.13 7.06
C GLU A 222 27.89 20.74 6.53
N LEU A 223 27.67 19.44 6.30
CA LEU A 223 26.38 18.91 5.85
C LEU A 223 25.28 19.09 6.90
N ALA A 224 25.59 18.84 8.17
CA ALA A 224 24.66 19.03 9.26
C ALA A 224 24.22 20.51 9.37
N ALA A 225 25.17 21.44 9.25
CA ALA A 225 24.90 22.87 9.27
C ALA A 225 24.13 23.34 8.03
N ALA A 226 24.48 22.86 6.83
CA ALA A 226 23.82 23.25 5.58
C ALA A 226 22.36 22.78 5.51
N ALA A 227 22.10 21.53 5.89
CA ALA A 227 20.77 20.93 5.82
C ALA A 227 19.95 21.08 7.12
N ASP A 228 20.54 21.63 8.20
CA ASP A 228 19.92 21.73 9.53
C ASP A 228 19.40 20.38 10.02
N VAL A 229 20.28 19.37 10.03
CA VAL A 229 19.97 17.98 10.41
C VAL A 229 20.99 17.42 11.39
N SER A 230 20.63 16.35 12.10
CA SER A 230 21.53 15.68 13.02
C SER A 230 22.67 14.96 12.31
N ALA A 231 23.85 14.91 12.94
CA ALA A 231 25.03 14.20 12.42
C ALA A 231 24.74 12.73 12.08
N ARG A 232 23.89 12.06 12.87
CA ARG A 232 23.47 10.67 12.59
C ARG A 232 22.74 10.54 11.24
N ARG A 233 21.91 11.52 10.87
CA ARG A 233 21.21 11.53 9.58
C ARG A 233 22.17 11.83 8.43
N VAL A 234 23.15 12.70 8.64
CA VAL A 234 24.21 12.98 7.66
C VAL A 234 25.05 11.73 7.37
N ALA A 235 25.51 11.02 8.40
CA ALA A 235 26.28 9.78 8.24
C ALA A 235 25.50 8.70 7.45
N ASP A 236 24.18 8.65 7.66
CA ASP A 236 23.28 7.76 6.94
C ASP A 236 23.13 8.16 5.45
N TRP A 237 23.04 9.47 5.15
CA TRP A 237 23.06 9.97 3.77
C TRP A 237 24.39 9.66 3.07
N LYS A 238 25.54 9.88 3.71
CA LYS A 238 26.86 9.58 3.13
C LYS A 238 27.03 8.10 2.81
N ARG A 239 26.60 7.22 3.72
CA ARG A 239 26.62 5.76 3.49
C ARG A 239 25.77 5.35 2.29
N ARG A 240 24.61 5.99 2.09
CA ARG A 240 23.77 5.72 0.92
C ARG A 240 24.35 6.30 -0.37
N ALA A 241 24.96 7.49 -0.30
CA ALA A 241 25.66 8.11 -1.42
C ALA A 241 26.82 7.25 -1.93
N GLU A 242 27.58 6.65 -1.01
CA GLU A 242 28.64 5.70 -1.34
C GLU A 242 28.10 4.46 -2.07
N ARG A 243 27.07 3.82 -1.51
CA ARG A 243 26.41 2.67 -2.17
C ARG A 243 25.86 3.03 -3.56
N TYR A 244 25.29 4.22 -3.70
CA TYR A 244 24.73 4.67 -4.97
C TYR A 244 25.82 4.86 -6.04
N ALA A 245 26.99 5.37 -5.66
CA ALA A 245 28.13 5.47 -6.56
C ALA A 245 28.69 4.09 -6.96
N GLU A 246 28.76 3.14 -6.02
CA GLU A 246 29.16 1.76 -6.31
C GLU A 246 28.20 1.10 -7.32
N GLN A 247 26.90 1.29 -7.14
CA GLN A 247 25.86 0.79 -8.05
C GLN A 247 26.06 1.36 -9.46
N GLN A 248 26.25 2.68 -9.59
CA GLN A 248 26.50 3.31 -10.90
C GLN A 248 27.76 2.79 -11.60
N THR A 249 28.84 2.49 -10.85
CA THR A 249 30.04 1.91 -11.45
C THR A 249 29.81 0.48 -11.94
N ALA A 250 28.94 -0.29 -11.27
CA ALA A 250 28.60 -1.65 -11.68
C ALA A 250 27.69 -1.68 -12.93
N ASP A 251 26.71 -0.77 -12.98
CA ASP A 251 25.79 -0.66 -14.11
C ASP A 251 26.46 -0.01 -15.35
N GLY A 252 27.43 0.89 -15.14
CA GLY A 252 28.19 1.54 -16.22
C GLY A 252 29.26 0.69 -16.89
N ASP A 253 29.70 -0.41 -16.26
CA ASP A 253 30.68 -1.37 -16.79
C ASP A 253 30.01 -2.61 -17.40
N THR A 254 28.68 -2.69 -17.35
CA THR A 254 27.95 -3.59 -18.25
C THR A 254 28.02 -2.94 -19.63
N GLU A 255 29.17 -3.12 -20.31
CA GLU A 255 29.22 -2.98 -21.76
C GLU A 255 27.97 -3.68 -22.28
N PRO A 256 27.12 -3.02 -23.09
CA PRO A 256 26.03 -3.73 -23.71
C PRO A 256 26.73 -4.82 -24.52
N GLU A 257 26.69 -6.04 -23.99
CA GLU A 257 27.00 -7.25 -24.73
C GLU A 257 26.04 -7.14 -25.90
N SER A 258 26.57 -6.59 -26.99
CA SER A 258 25.85 -6.46 -28.23
C SER A 258 25.70 -7.91 -28.65
N ASP A 259 24.58 -8.51 -28.24
CA ASP A 259 23.98 -9.67 -28.86
C ASP A 259 23.61 -9.27 -30.30
N VAL A 260 24.65 -8.99 -31.07
CA VAL A 260 24.72 -9.25 -32.50
C VAL A 260 24.60 -10.77 -32.60
N ASP A 261 23.74 -11.22 -33.49
CA ASP A 261 23.50 -12.63 -33.83
C ASP A 261 22.51 -13.40 -32.94
N THR A 262 21.38 -12.78 -32.58
CA THR A 262 20.10 -13.54 -32.70
C THR A 262 19.53 -13.28 -34.09
N GLU A 263 20.19 -13.89 -35.07
CA GLU A 263 19.61 -14.26 -36.36
C GLU A 263 18.43 -15.20 -36.09
N ARG A 264 17.30 -14.62 -35.67
CA ARG A 264 16.03 -15.33 -35.60
C ARG A 264 15.53 -15.43 -37.03
N ASP A 265 15.91 -16.53 -37.68
CA ASP A 265 15.24 -17.10 -38.84
C ASP A 265 13.73 -17.13 -38.55
N ILE A 266 13.03 -16.09 -39.00
CA ILE A 266 11.57 -16.11 -39.11
C ILE A 266 11.29 -16.78 -40.46
N GLU A 267 11.43 -18.10 -40.48
CA GLU A 267 10.87 -18.91 -41.56
C GLU A 267 9.37 -18.61 -41.58
N THR A 268 8.98 -17.91 -42.64
CA THR A 268 7.61 -17.55 -42.97
C THR A 268 6.94 -18.82 -43.47
N ASP A 269 6.37 -19.60 -42.55
CA ASP A 269 5.51 -20.73 -42.90
C ASP A 269 4.13 -20.19 -43.26
N ALA A 270 3.95 -20.02 -44.56
CA ALA A 270 2.71 -19.65 -45.21
C ALA A 270 2.01 -20.92 -45.68
N GLU A 271 1.15 -21.49 -44.84
CA GLU A 271 0.16 -22.51 -45.24
C GLU A 271 -1.18 -22.03 -44.64
N ALA A 272 -2.02 -21.32 -45.37
CA ALA A 272 -3.00 -21.83 -46.34
C ALA A 272 -4.12 -22.67 -45.70
N ASP A 273 -5.37 -22.25 -45.95
CA ASP A 273 -6.61 -23.06 -45.94
C ASP A 273 -7.06 -23.58 -44.55
N GLU A 274 -8.29 -23.38 -44.07
CA GLU A 274 -9.54 -23.81 -44.71
C GLU A 274 -10.73 -22.96 -44.24
N THR A 275 -11.61 -22.71 -45.21
CA THR A 275 -12.97 -22.19 -45.08
C THR A 275 -13.95 -23.31 -44.67
N THR A 276 -14.73 -23.09 -43.62
CA THR A 276 -16.08 -23.69 -43.42
C THR A 276 -16.88 -22.65 -42.62
N ASP A 277 -17.84 -21.92 -43.21
CA ASP A 277 -19.14 -22.39 -43.71
C ASP A 277 -19.90 -23.18 -42.62
N ASP A 278 -20.68 -22.46 -41.81
CA ASP A 278 -21.84 -23.01 -41.13
C ASP A 278 -22.95 -21.95 -41.13
N GLU A 279 -23.79 -22.04 -42.17
CA GLU A 279 -25.14 -21.49 -42.18
C GLU A 279 -26.03 -22.31 -41.24
N ALA A 280 -26.62 -21.67 -40.23
CA ALA A 280 -27.80 -22.21 -39.54
C ALA A 280 -28.78 -21.09 -39.17
N THR A 281 -29.58 -20.76 -40.19
CA THR A 281 -31.02 -20.48 -40.15
C THR A 281 -31.77 -20.59 -38.81
N GLY A 282 -32.65 -19.60 -38.59
CA GLY A 282 -33.86 -19.69 -37.75
C GLY A 282 -33.97 -18.49 -36.80
N ASP A 283 -35.08 -17.79 -36.65
CA ASP A 283 -36.43 -17.96 -37.18
C ASP A 283 -37.17 -16.63 -36.97
N GLU A 284 -38.13 -16.43 -37.84
CA GLU A 284 -39.08 -15.34 -37.97
C GLU A 284 -40.08 -15.27 -36.78
N MET A 285 -40.76 -14.11 -36.63
CA MET A 285 -42.01 -13.83 -35.89
C MET A 285 -41.86 -12.87 -34.70
N THR A 286 -42.64 -11.81 -34.53
CA THR A 286 -43.76 -11.22 -35.30
C THR A 286 -43.98 -9.83 -34.71
N ASP A 287 -44.24 -8.88 -35.61
CA ASP A 287 -44.87 -7.58 -35.38
C ASP A 287 -46.35 -7.78 -35.00
N ALA A 288 -46.84 -7.07 -33.97
CA ALA A 288 -48.27 -6.88 -33.72
C ALA A 288 -48.51 -5.65 -32.82
N GLU A 289 -48.96 -4.58 -33.48
CA GLU A 289 -49.85 -3.46 -33.07
C GLU A 289 -49.79 -2.85 -31.66
#